data_AF-A0A258SLW5-F1
#
_entry.id   AF-A0A258SLW5-F1
#
_cell.length_a   1.000
_cell.length_b   1.000
_cell.length_c   1.000
_cell.angle_alpha   90.00
_cell.angle_beta   90.00
_cell.angle_gamma   90.00
#
_symmetry.space_group_name_H-M   'P 1'
#
loop_
_entity.id
_entity.type
_entity.pdbx_description
1 polymer ?
#
loop_
_entity_poly.entity_id
_entity_poly.type
_entity_poly.pdbx_seq_one_letter_code
_entity_poly.pdbx_strand_id
1 'polypeptide(L)'
;MIRIGIVAGEASGDLLGSHLIEALQQKRSDIEFIGIAGPKMMRLGAISLFPIERLSVRGYVEVIKHLWGLLKLRRALLNQFLADPPDLFIGIDAPDFNFWLEKKLKNKGIKTIHYVSPSIWAWRKNRIKKIKQAVTEILALFPFEPELYLAAGVKVSYVGHPLADILPLEPDLAGARATLKL
;
A
#
# COMPACT_ATOMS: atom_id res chain seq x y z
N MET A 1 17.59 15.25 0.63
CA MET A 1 17.20 13.82 0.60
C MET A 1 15.75 13.77 1.06
N ILE A 2 14.85 13.22 0.26
CA ILE A 2 13.44 13.07 0.61
C ILE A 2 13.24 11.72 1.28
N ARG A 3 12.51 11.70 2.38
CA ARG A 3 12.21 10.48 3.12
C ARG A 3 10.75 10.08 2.94
N ILE A 4 10.52 8.91 2.37
CA ILE A 4 9.20 8.35 2.15
C ILE A 4 8.96 7.19 3.11
N GLY A 5 7.96 7.35 3.98
CA GLY A 5 7.40 6.27 4.77
C GLY A 5 6.60 5.32 3.87
N ILE A 6 6.91 4.04 3.82
CA ILE A 6 6.23 3.08 2.94
C ILE A 6 5.85 1.79 3.68
N VAL A 7 4.62 1.31 3.48
CA VAL A 7 4.11 0.11 4.16
C VAL A 7 3.37 -0.79 3.17
N ALA A 8 3.93 -1.98 2.93
CA ALA A 8 3.27 -3.09 2.26
C ALA A 8 2.70 -4.09 3.27
N GLY A 9 1.45 -4.50 3.07
CA GLY A 9 0.78 -5.46 3.93
C GLY A 9 1.09 -6.93 3.65
N GLU A 10 1.32 -7.26 2.38
CA GLU A 10 1.40 -8.62 1.87
C GLU A 10 2.35 -8.69 0.67
N ALA A 11 2.60 -9.91 0.14
CA ALA A 11 3.50 -10.12 -1.00
C ALA A 11 3.05 -9.41 -2.29
N SER A 12 1.74 -9.23 -2.49
CA SER A 12 1.18 -8.41 -3.58
C SER A 12 1.57 -6.95 -3.42
N GLY A 13 1.42 -6.39 -2.22
CA GLY A 13 1.86 -5.03 -1.88
C GLY A 13 3.36 -4.83 -2.01
N ASP A 14 4.18 -5.83 -1.67
CA ASP A 14 5.64 -5.78 -1.87
C ASP A 14 6.03 -5.68 -3.35
N LEU A 15 5.34 -6.41 -4.23
CA LEU A 15 5.56 -6.30 -5.67
C LEU A 15 5.16 -4.92 -6.23
N LEU A 16 4.00 -4.42 -5.81
CA LEU A 16 3.54 -3.08 -6.21
C LEU A 16 4.48 -1.99 -5.69
N GLY A 17 4.91 -2.12 -4.44
CA GLY A 17 5.88 -1.22 -3.81
C GLY A 17 7.23 -1.25 -4.51
N SER A 18 7.69 -2.42 -4.97
CA SER A 18 8.96 -2.50 -5.69
C SER A 18 8.92 -1.76 -7.03
N HIS A 19 7.85 -1.92 -7.81
CA HIS A 19 7.69 -1.17 -9.07
C HIS A 19 7.61 0.34 -8.83
N LEU A 20 6.91 0.77 -7.77
CA LEU A 20 6.84 2.17 -7.38
C LEU A 20 8.23 2.74 -7.03
N ILE A 21 9.01 2.02 -6.21
CA ILE A 21 10.36 2.42 -5.81
C ILE A 21 11.26 2.55 -7.03
N GLU A 22 11.27 1.53 -7.89
CA GLU A 22 12.09 1.51 -9.11
C GLU A 22 11.76 2.70 -10.02
N ALA A 23 10.47 2.95 -10.30
CA ALA A 23 10.03 4.06 -11.13
C ALA A 23 10.38 5.44 -10.51
N LEU A 24 10.36 5.57 -9.19
CA LEU A 24 10.76 6.80 -8.50
C LEU A 24 12.27 7.00 -8.54
N GLN A 25 13.06 5.95 -8.32
CA GLN A 25 14.53 5.99 -8.35
C GLN A 25 15.06 6.37 -9.74
N GLN A 26 14.40 5.92 -10.82
CA GLN A 26 14.73 6.33 -12.19
C GLN A 26 14.61 7.85 -12.41
N LYS A 27 13.70 8.51 -11.69
CA LYS A 27 13.48 9.96 -11.80
C LYS A 27 14.29 10.76 -10.78
N ARG A 28 14.55 10.17 -9.61
CA ARG A 28 15.19 10.84 -8.47
C ARG A 28 15.99 9.84 -7.64
N SER A 29 17.29 10.06 -7.57
CA SER A 29 18.21 9.24 -6.76
C SER A 29 18.29 9.67 -5.29
N ASP A 30 17.66 10.78 -4.91
CA ASP A 30 17.77 11.38 -3.57
C ASP A 30 16.60 11.01 -2.63
N ILE A 31 15.94 9.87 -2.89
CA ILE A 31 14.79 9.38 -2.13
C ILE A 31 15.20 8.17 -1.28
N GLU A 32 14.93 8.25 0.01
CA GLU A 32 15.03 7.14 0.95
C GLU A 32 13.64 6.57 1.25
N PHE A 33 13.52 5.24 1.28
CA PHE A 33 12.28 4.54 1.62
C PHE A 33 12.45 3.80 2.95
N ILE A 34 11.53 4.02 3.88
CA ILE A 34 11.56 3.39 5.21
C ILE A 34 10.17 2.97 5.68
N GLY A 35 10.05 1.82 6.33
CA GLY A 35 8.77 1.41 6.94
C GLY A 35 8.63 -0.10 7.03
N ILE A 36 7.61 -0.67 6.40
CA ILE A 36 7.44 -2.13 6.30
C ILE A 36 7.53 -2.51 4.83
N ALA A 37 8.66 -3.10 4.48
CA ALA A 37 9.01 -3.52 3.14
C ALA A 37 9.21 -5.04 3.12
N GLY A 38 8.74 -5.69 2.05
CA GLY A 38 9.02 -7.09 1.80
C GLY A 38 10.33 -7.28 1.02
N PRO A 39 10.66 -8.53 0.64
CA PRO A 39 11.92 -8.85 -0.01
C PRO A 39 12.16 -8.11 -1.33
N LYS A 40 11.12 -7.80 -2.12
CA LYS A 40 11.27 -7.09 -3.41
C LYS A 40 11.62 -5.63 -3.20
N MET A 41 10.91 -4.95 -2.30
CA MET A 41 11.19 -3.56 -1.95
C MET A 41 12.56 -3.40 -1.29
N MET A 42 12.94 -4.32 -0.38
CA MET A 42 14.24 -4.28 0.29
C MET A 42 15.42 -4.44 -0.68
N ARG A 43 15.28 -5.23 -1.75
CA ARG A 43 16.32 -5.35 -2.80
C ARG A 43 16.58 -4.04 -3.55
N LEU A 44 15.62 -3.12 -3.56
CA LEU A 44 15.76 -1.78 -4.14
C LEU A 44 16.23 -0.73 -3.12
N GLY A 45 16.66 -1.16 -1.93
CA GLY A 45 17.20 -0.28 -0.90
C GLY A 45 16.18 0.26 0.10
N ALA A 46 14.93 -0.24 0.11
CA ALA A 46 13.98 0.12 1.17
C ALA A 46 14.42 -0.44 2.53
N ILE A 47 14.40 0.40 3.55
CA ILE A 47 14.74 0.03 4.93
C ILE A 47 13.47 -0.49 5.63
N SER A 48 13.45 -1.77 5.95
CA SER A 48 12.33 -2.38 6.68
C SER A 48 12.57 -2.35 8.18
N LEU A 49 11.71 -1.64 8.92
CA LEU A 49 11.72 -1.54 10.38
C LEU A 49 11.14 -2.79 11.05
N PHE A 50 10.28 -3.53 10.35
CA PHE A 50 9.65 -4.74 10.84
C PHE A 50 9.46 -5.76 9.70
N PRO A 51 9.56 -7.08 9.97
CA PRO A 51 9.31 -8.11 8.96
C PRO A 51 7.86 -8.09 8.45
N ILE A 52 7.67 -8.23 7.13
CA ILE A 52 6.35 -8.23 6.49
C ILE A 52 5.52 -9.45 6.89
N GLU A 53 6.16 -10.56 7.25
CA GLU A 53 5.52 -11.82 7.68
C GLU A 53 4.72 -11.63 8.97
N ARG A 54 5.00 -10.59 9.76
CA ARG A 54 4.20 -10.23 10.94
C ARG A 54 2.80 -9.71 10.57
N LEU A 55 2.56 -9.39 9.30
CA LEU A 55 1.26 -8.93 8.78
C LEU A 55 0.43 -10.09 8.18
N SER A 56 1.04 -11.22 7.81
CA SER A 56 0.36 -12.39 7.22
C SER A 56 -0.07 -13.42 8.28
N VAL A 57 -1.33 -13.86 8.28
CA VAL A 57 -1.86 -14.80 9.30
C VAL A 57 -2.37 -16.09 8.66
N ARG A 58 -2.02 -17.25 9.24
CA ARG A 58 -2.60 -18.57 8.95
C ARG A 58 -3.33 -19.09 10.20
N GLY A 59 -4.63 -19.36 10.13
CA GLY A 59 -5.37 -20.11 11.17
C GLY A 59 -5.99 -19.32 12.34
N TYR A 60 -7.16 -19.78 12.83
CA TYR A 60 -8.11 -19.05 13.70
C TYR A 60 -7.61 -18.67 15.12
N VAL A 61 -6.83 -19.52 15.81
CA VAL A 61 -6.34 -19.26 17.18
C VAL A 61 -5.10 -18.34 17.17
N GLU A 62 -4.30 -18.44 16.11
CA GLU A 62 -3.21 -17.49 15.84
C GLU A 62 -3.76 -16.10 15.53
N VAL A 63 -4.93 -15.96 14.87
CA VAL A 63 -5.54 -14.65 14.53
C VAL A 63 -5.61 -13.70 15.72
N ILE A 64 -6.04 -14.13 16.91
CA ILE A 64 -6.21 -13.22 18.04
C ILE A 64 -4.84 -12.73 18.54
N LYS A 65 -3.89 -13.64 18.80
CA LYS A 65 -2.53 -13.26 19.23
C LYS A 65 -1.82 -12.40 18.18
N HIS A 66 -2.02 -12.72 16.90
CA HIS A 66 -1.51 -11.94 15.79
C HIS A 66 -2.18 -10.58 15.68
N LEU A 67 -3.48 -10.45 15.96
CA LEU A 67 -4.17 -9.16 15.99
C LEU A 67 -3.59 -8.24 17.07
N TRP A 68 -3.33 -8.75 18.27
CA TRP A 68 -2.66 -7.98 19.33
C TRP A 68 -1.23 -7.59 18.91
N GLY A 69 -0.49 -8.52 18.29
CA GLY A 69 0.84 -8.25 17.72
C GLY A 69 0.81 -7.16 16.65
N LEU A 70 -0.15 -7.24 15.73
CA LEU A 70 -0.39 -6.28 14.65
C LEU A 70 -0.71 -4.89 15.20
N LEU A 71 -1.57 -4.79 16.21
CA LEU A 71 -1.90 -3.53 16.85
C LEU A 71 -0.69 -2.91 17.56
N LYS A 72 0.14 -3.72 18.23
CA LYS A 72 1.39 -3.27 18.85
C LYS A 72 2.39 -2.79 17.79
N LEU A 73 2.57 -3.56 16.72
CA LEU A 73 3.46 -3.23 15.61
C LEU A 73 3.02 -1.94 14.91
N ARG A 74 1.72 -1.78 14.66
CA ARG A 74 1.14 -0.55 14.10
C ARG A 74 1.42 0.67 14.97
N ARG A 75 1.31 0.54 16.30
CA ARG A 75 1.63 1.62 17.25
C ARG A 75 3.14 1.91 17.30
N ALA A 76 3.98 0.88 17.29
CA ALA A 76 5.43 1.03 17.27
C ALA A 76 5.88 1.76 16.00
N LEU A 77 5.33 1.39 14.83
CA LEU A 77 5.61 2.06 13.57
C LEU A 77 5.16 3.52 13.56
N LEU A 78 3.97 3.80 14.11
CA LEU A 78 3.52 5.19 14.28
C LEU A 78 4.52 5.98 15.13
N ASN A 79 4.98 5.43 16.26
CA ASN A 79 5.92 6.13 17.14
C ASN A 79 7.25 6.40 16.43
N GLN A 80 7.74 5.47 15.60
CA GLN A 80 8.95 5.69 14.78
C GLN A 80 8.74 6.86 13.80
N PHE A 81 7.63 6.88 13.06
CA PHE A 81 7.32 7.99 12.14
C PHE A 81 6.97 9.31 12.85
N LEU A 82 6.70 9.32 14.15
CA LEU A 82 6.52 10.57 14.89
C LEU A 82 7.81 11.07 15.51
N ALA A 83 8.75 10.18 15.83
CA ALA A 83 10.07 10.54 16.33
C ALA A 83 10.97 11.06 15.20
N ASP A 84 10.87 10.44 14.01
CA ASP A 84 11.62 10.82 12.82
C ASP A 84 10.66 10.89 11.61
N PRO A 85 9.96 12.03 11.43
CA PRO A 85 8.87 12.17 10.47
C PRO A 85 9.30 12.03 9.01
N PRO A 86 8.59 11.20 8.20
CA PRO A 86 8.79 11.20 6.75
C PRO A 86 8.15 12.45 6.12
N ASP A 87 8.66 12.86 4.96
CA ASP A 87 8.08 13.94 4.14
C ASP A 87 6.74 13.53 3.53
N LEU A 88 6.59 12.23 3.26
CA LEU A 88 5.43 11.61 2.65
C LEU A 88 5.25 10.19 3.19
N PHE A 89 4.01 9.79 3.45
CA PHE A 89 3.68 8.39 3.75
C PHE A 89 2.88 7.77 2.60
N ILE A 90 3.23 6.55 2.21
CA ILE A 90 2.54 5.74 1.20
C ILE A 90 2.14 4.40 1.82
N GLY A 91 0.84 4.21 2.05
CA GLY A 91 0.27 2.92 2.41
C GLY A 91 -0.06 2.13 1.15
N ILE A 92 0.45 0.91 1.03
CA ILE A 92 0.18 0.01 -0.12
C ILE A 92 -0.75 -1.09 0.35
N ASP A 93 -1.97 -1.08 -0.20
CA ASP A 93 -3.03 -2.03 0.15
C ASP A 93 -3.27 -2.06 1.68
N ALA A 94 -3.75 -3.18 2.24
CA ALA A 94 -3.99 -3.39 3.66
C ALA A 94 -4.76 -2.23 4.33
N PRO A 95 -5.95 -1.87 3.81
CA PRO A 95 -6.66 -0.64 4.17
C PRO A 95 -6.95 -0.50 5.66
N ASP A 96 -7.28 -1.59 6.37
CA ASP A 96 -7.54 -1.52 7.81
C ASP A 96 -6.27 -1.22 8.64
N PHE A 97 -5.08 -1.61 8.16
CA PHE A 97 -3.80 -1.26 8.78
C PHE A 97 -3.38 0.17 8.40
N ASN A 98 -3.35 0.45 7.10
CA ASN A 98 -2.80 1.68 6.54
C ASN A 98 -3.70 2.89 6.79
N PHE A 99 -5.03 2.82 6.64
CA PHE A 99 -5.90 3.99 6.92
C PHE A 99 -5.81 4.47 8.37
N TRP A 100 -5.53 3.57 9.31
CA TRP A 100 -5.32 3.98 10.71
C TRP A 100 -4.03 4.78 10.88
N LEU A 101 -2.93 4.34 10.25
CA LEU A 101 -1.65 5.06 10.26
C LEU A 101 -1.75 6.38 9.52
N GLU A 102 -2.28 6.35 8.30
CA GLU A 102 -2.47 7.52 7.45
C GLU A 102 -3.28 8.59 8.17
N LYS A 103 -4.40 8.23 8.79
CA LYS A 103 -5.18 9.19 9.58
C LYS A 103 -4.37 9.83 10.71
N LYS A 104 -3.53 9.06 11.41
CA LYS A 104 -2.71 9.57 12.51
C LYS A 104 -1.58 10.47 12.02
N LEU A 105 -0.92 10.10 10.92
CA LEU A 105 0.16 10.87 10.30
C LEU A 105 -0.37 12.15 9.64
N LYS A 106 -1.50 12.06 8.93
CA LYS A 106 -2.19 13.22 8.33
C LYS A 106 -2.61 14.25 9.38
N ASN A 107 -3.13 13.79 10.52
CA ASN A 107 -3.44 14.67 11.65
C ASN A 107 -2.22 15.37 12.26
N LYS A 108 -1.00 14.92 11.94
CA LYS A 108 0.27 15.52 12.32
C LYS A 108 0.91 16.35 11.19
N GLY A 109 0.19 16.55 10.09
CA GLY A 109 0.64 17.38 8.96
C GLY A 109 1.40 16.62 7.87
N ILE A 110 1.62 15.31 8.02
CA ILE A 110 2.32 14.49 7.02
C ILE A 110 1.35 14.17 5.88
N LYS A 111 1.78 14.36 4.63
CA LYS A 111 0.97 13.97 3.46
C LYS A 111 0.88 12.45 3.38
N THR A 112 -0.32 11.94 3.11
CA THR A 112 -0.57 10.50 3.06
C THR A 112 -1.17 10.10 1.72
N ILE A 113 -0.55 9.15 1.06
CA ILE A 113 -1.05 8.55 -0.17
C ILE A 113 -1.41 7.11 0.13
N HIS A 114 -2.55 6.67 -0.38
CA HIS A 114 -2.93 5.26 -0.33
C HIS A 114 -2.90 4.69 -1.73
N TYR A 115 -2.04 3.71 -1.94
CA TYR A 115 -1.84 3.00 -3.20
C TYR A 115 -2.59 1.68 -3.15
N VAL A 116 -3.37 1.40 -4.21
CA VAL A 116 -4.38 0.34 -4.29
C VAL A 116 -5.67 0.77 -3.60
N SER A 117 -6.60 1.29 -4.39
CA SER A 117 -7.92 1.67 -3.91
C SER A 117 -8.70 0.46 -3.38
N PRO A 118 -9.23 0.49 -2.15
CA PRO A 118 -10.10 -0.56 -1.65
C PRO A 118 -11.54 -0.30 -2.11
N SER A 119 -11.80 -0.44 -3.40
CA SER A 119 -13.08 -0.04 -4.03
C SER A 119 -14.32 -0.74 -3.44
N ILE A 120 -14.21 -2.04 -3.14
CA ILE A 120 -15.25 -2.82 -2.44
C ILE A 120 -15.39 -2.42 -0.96
N TRP A 121 -14.47 -1.65 -0.41
CA TRP A 121 -14.59 -1.09 0.95
C TRP A 121 -15.19 0.32 0.92
N ALA A 122 -14.87 1.09 -0.12
CA ALA A 122 -15.21 2.50 -0.28
C ALA A 122 -16.70 2.75 -0.60
N TRP A 123 -17.42 1.82 -1.24
CA TRP A 123 -18.86 1.98 -1.57
C TRP A 123 -19.77 2.21 -0.36
N ARG A 124 -19.36 1.80 0.85
CA ARG A 124 -20.13 2.08 2.07
C ARG A 124 -19.92 3.53 2.49
N LYS A 125 -21.00 4.32 2.56
CA LYS A 125 -20.98 5.76 2.94
C LYS A 125 -20.18 6.09 4.23
N ASN A 126 -20.16 5.20 5.22
CA ASN A 126 -19.39 5.41 6.45
C ASN A 126 -17.88 5.19 6.27
N ARG A 127 -17.49 4.38 5.28
CA ARG A 127 -16.11 4.04 4.98
C ARG A 127 -15.44 5.13 4.14
N ILE A 128 -16.11 5.68 3.13
CA ILE A 128 -15.55 6.79 2.32
C ILE A 128 -15.21 8.02 3.16
N LYS A 129 -16.01 8.32 4.20
CA LYS A 129 -15.70 9.38 5.19
C LYS A 129 -14.39 9.10 5.95
N LYS A 130 -14.13 7.84 6.29
CA LYS A 130 -12.86 7.43 6.94
C LYS A 130 -11.68 7.58 5.99
N ILE A 131 -11.85 7.20 4.72
CA ILE A 131 -10.82 7.41 3.68
C ILE A 131 -10.47 8.89 3.57
N LYS A 132 -11.47 9.76 3.42
CA LYS A 132 -11.28 11.22 3.34
C LYS A 132 -10.49 11.79 4.53
N GLN A 133 -10.72 11.25 5.73
CA GLN A 133 -9.97 11.64 6.93
C GLN A 133 -8.56 11.07 6.98
N ALA A 134 -8.29 9.96 6.31
CA ALA A 134 -7.01 9.25 6.34
C ALA A 134 -6.04 9.74 5.25
N VAL A 135 -6.52 9.93 4.03
CA VAL A 135 -5.66 10.13 2.84
C VAL A 135 -5.64 11.58 2.37
N THR A 136 -4.49 12.03 1.89
CA THR A 136 -4.36 13.21 1.03
C THR A 136 -4.77 12.87 -0.40
N GLU A 137 -4.38 11.70 -0.90
CA GLU A 137 -4.65 11.24 -2.27
C GLU A 137 -4.71 9.71 -2.36
N ILE A 138 -5.55 9.21 -3.27
CA ILE A 138 -5.68 7.79 -3.62
C ILE A 138 -5.01 7.54 -4.98
N LEU A 139 -4.22 6.47 -5.10
CA LEU A 139 -3.76 5.96 -6.38
C LEU A 139 -4.62 4.73 -6.76
N ALA A 140 -5.52 4.94 -7.71
CA ALA A 140 -6.50 3.98 -8.20
C ALA A 140 -5.92 3.10 -9.32
N LEU A 141 -6.21 1.80 -9.27
CA LEU A 141 -5.76 0.82 -10.28
C LEU A 141 -6.76 0.62 -11.41
N PHE A 142 -8.04 0.92 -11.18
CA PHE A 142 -9.12 0.70 -12.15
C PHE A 142 -9.81 2.00 -12.57
N PRO A 143 -10.26 2.11 -13.83
CA PRO A 143 -10.77 3.37 -14.39
C PRO A 143 -12.11 3.82 -13.79
N PHE A 144 -12.87 2.93 -13.16
CA PHE A 144 -14.14 3.25 -12.51
C PHE A 144 -13.98 3.80 -11.07
N GLU A 145 -12.82 3.64 -10.45
CA GLU A 145 -12.60 4.02 -9.05
C GLU A 145 -12.56 5.54 -8.83
N PRO A 146 -11.96 6.36 -9.72
CA PRO A 146 -11.88 7.81 -9.51
C PRO A 146 -13.22 8.48 -9.25
N GLU A 147 -14.27 8.11 -9.97
CA GLU A 147 -15.60 8.69 -9.83
C GLU A 147 -16.13 8.57 -8.39
N LEU A 148 -15.90 7.41 -7.75
CA LEU A 148 -16.32 7.14 -6.37
C LEU A 148 -15.67 8.10 -5.36
N TYR A 149 -14.40 8.45 -5.56
CA TYR A 149 -13.63 9.31 -4.65
C TYR A 149 -13.87 10.79 -4.92
N LEU A 150 -13.98 11.19 -6.19
CA LEU A 150 -14.29 12.56 -6.58
C LEU A 150 -15.66 12.98 -6.05
N ALA A 151 -16.66 12.11 -6.12
CA ALA A 151 -17.99 12.36 -5.54
C ALA A 151 -17.95 12.61 -4.02
N ALA A 152 -16.93 12.09 -3.32
CA ALA A 152 -16.71 12.31 -1.89
C ALA A 152 -15.75 13.48 -1.57
N GLY A 153 -15.21 14.14 -2.60
CA GLY A 153 -14.19 15.19 -2.48
C GLY A 153 -12.86 14.67 -1.96
N VAL A 154 -12.45 13.47 -2.40
CA VAL A 154 -11.13 12.88 -2.14
C VAL A 154 -10.31 12.95 -3.42
N LYS A 155 -9.08 13.47 -3.34
CA LYS A 155 -8.17 13.50 -4.49
C LYS A 155 -7.81 12.07 -4.89
N VAL A 156 -7.86 11.78 -6.18
CA VAL A 156 -7.60 10.46 -6.72
C VAL A 156 -6.91 10.59 -8.07
N SER A 157 -5.94 9.71 -8.32
CA SER A 157 -5.23 9.57 -9.58
C SER A 157 -5.35 8.12 -10.06
N TYR A 158 -5.83 7.91 -11.29
CA TYR A 158 -5.82 6.60 -11.93
C TYR A 158 -4.42 6.31 -12.48
N VAL A 159 -3.78 5.27 -11.96
CA VAL A 159 -2.39 4.90 -12.31
C VAL A 159 -2.31 3.61 -13.13
N GLY A 160 -3.45 2.99 -13.43
CA GLY A 160 -3.50 1.70 -14.13
C GLY A 160 -3.11 0.53 -13.23
N HIS A 161 -3.37 -0.68 -13.71
CA HIS A 161 -3.00 -1.90 -13.00
C HIS A 161 -1.65 -2.40 -13.52
N PRO A 162 -0.60 -2.55 -12.69
CA PRO A 162 0.72 -2.99 -13.17
C PRO A 162 0.77 -4.43 -13.70
N LEU A 163 -0.32 -5.20 -13.61
CA LEU A 163 -0.42 -6.49 -14.30
C LEU A 163 -0.76 -6.30 -15.79
N ALA A 164 -1.40 -5.18 -16.15
CA ALA A 164 -1.70 -4.86 -17.55
C ALA A 164 -0.43 -4.67 -18.38
N ASP A 165 0.68 -4.21 -17.76
CA ASP A 165 1.96 -4.04 -18.44
C ASP A 165 2.73 -5.37 -18.60
N ILE A 166 2.35 -6.40 -17.85
CA ILE A 166 3.02 -7.72 -17.85
C ILE A 166 2.26 -8.71 -18.72
N LEU A 167 0.94 -8.59 -18.80
CA LEU A 167 0.10 -9.52 -19.54
C LEU A 167 0.06 -9.15 -21.02
N PRO A 168 0.27 -10.12 -21.93
CA PRO A 168 0.05 -9.89 -23.35
C PRO A 168 -1.43 -9.58 -23.60
N LEU A 169 -1.71 -8.66 -24.53
CA LEU A 169 -3.07 -8.30 -24.93
C LEU A 169 -3.87 -9.53 -25.41
N GLU A 170 -3.17 -10.47 -26.05
CA GLU A 170 -3.71 -11.76 -26.45
C GLU A 170 -2.99 -12.87 -25.65
N PRO A 171 -3.64 -13.47 -24.65
CA PRO A 171 -3.05 -14.56 -23.89
C PRO A 171 -3.00 -15.86 -24.72
N ASP A 172 -1.87 -16.56 -24.69
CA ASP A 172 -1.74 -17.89 -25.29
C ASP A 172 -2.49 -18.94 -24.44
N LEU A 173 -3.77 -19.11 -24.75
CA LEU A 173 -4.65 -20.07 -24.08
C LEU A 173 -4.20 -21.52 -24.31
N ALA A 174 -3.64 -21.83 -25.49
CA ALA A 174 -3.22 -23.18 -25.83
C ALA A 174 -1.96 -23.58 -25.06
N GLY A 175 -0.95 -22.70 -25.00
CA GLY A 175 0.26 -22.91 -24.21
C GLY A 175 -0.01 -22.96 -22.71
N ALA A 176 -0.92 -22.11 -22.21
CA ALA A 176 -1.32 -22.15 -20.81
C ALA A 176 -2.00 -23.50 -20.43
N ARG A 177 -2.89 -24.02 -21.28
CA ARG A 177 -3.54 -25.32 -21.08
C ARG A 177 -2.54 -26.47 -21.08
N ALA A 178 -1.64 -26.50 -22.06
CA ALA A 178 -0.57 -27.49 -22.12
C ALA A 178 0.31 -27.48 -20.86
N THR A 179 0.64 -26.30 -20.34
CA THR A 179 1.44 -26.13 -19.11
C THR A 179 0.70 -26.61 -17.87
N LEU A 180 -0.60 -26.32 -17.78
CA LEU A 180 -1.46 -26.72 -16.65
C LEU A 180 -1.97 -28.16 -16.75
N LYS A 181 -1.61 -28.90 -17.82
CA LYS A 181 -2.13 -30.25 -18.14
C LYS A 181 -3.66 -30.29 -18.22
N LEU A 182 -4.25 -29.24 -18.81
CA LEU A 182 -5.68 -29.09 -19.09
C LEU A 182 -5.98 -29.30 -20.58
#